data_AF-A0A1B6NTB8-F1
#
_entry.id   AF-A0A1B6NTB8-F1
#
_cell.length_a   1.000
_cell.length_b   1.000
_cell.length_c   1.000
_cell.angle_alpha   90.00
_cell.angle_beta   90.00
_cell.angle_gamma   90.00
#
_symmetry.space_group_name_H-M   'P 1'
#
loop_
_entity.id
_entity.type
_entity.pdbx_description
1 polymer ?
#
loop_
_entity_poly.entity_id
_entity_poly.type
_entity_poly.pdbx_seq_one_letter_code
_entity_poly.pdbx_strand_id
1 'polypeptide(L)' 'MNKDDAIVLDTRPAKEFKAGHILGARQIKPEELREKNFKKLENSKDKPIIVV' A
#
# COMPACT_ATOMS: atom_id res chain seq x y z
N MET A 1 -10.53 -15.00 15.00
CA MET A 1 -10.02 -13.62 15.13
C MET A 1 -8.89 -13.47 14.13
N ASN A 2 -9.19 -13.11 12.88
CA ASN A 2 -8.17 -12.89 11.85
C ASN A 2 -7.50 -11.55 12.12
N LYS A 3 -6.39 -11.58 12.87
CA LYS A 3 -5.47 -10.45 13.06
C LYS A 3 -4.27 -10.60 12.12
N ASP A 4 -4.54 -10.96 10.87
CA ASP A 4 -3.52 -10.78 9.84
C ASP A 4 -3.37 -9.28 9.64
N ASP A 5 -2.28 -8.73 10.18
CA ASP A 5 -1.82 -7.35 9.98
C ASP A 5 -1.53 -7.15 8.48
N ALA A 6 -2.57 -7.08 7.66
CA ALA A 6 -2.44 -6.89 6.24
C ALA A 6 -2.06 -5.45 5.95
N ILE A 7 -1.06 -5.25 5.09
CA ILE A 7 -0.69 -3.91 4.64
C ILE A 7 -1.57 -3.60 3.43
N VAL A 8 -2.45 -2.61 3.59
CA VAL A 8 -3.23 -2.08 2.48
C VAL A 8 -2.39 -1.04 1.75
N LEU A 9 -2.17 -1.24 0.46
CA LEU A 9 -1.44 -0.34 -0.43
C LEU A 9 -2.35 0.18 -1.51
N ASP A 10 -2.48 1.50 -1.53
CA ASP A 10 -3.28 2.18 -2.54
C ASP A 10 -2.33 2.71 -3.63
N THR A 11 -2.54 2.24 -4.86
CA THR A 11 -1.70 2.56 -6.02
C THR A 11 -2.24 3.74 -6.82
N ARG A 12 -3.40 4.28 -6.41
CA ARG A 12 -4.04 5.39 -7.09
C ARG A 12 -3.27 6.69 -6.86
N PRO A 13 -3.50 7.71 -7.72
CA PRO A 13 -2.93 9.02 -7.54
C PRO A 13 -3.26 9.62 -6.17
N ALA A 14 -2.34 10.40 -5.60
CA ALA A 14 -2.50 11.01 -4.28
C ALA A 14 -3.79 11.84 -4.15
N LYS A 15 -4.29 12.39 -5.27
CA LYS A 15 -5.55 13.14 -5.32
C LYS A 15 -6.75 12.25 -5.00
N GLU A 16 -6.79 11.02 -5.51
CA GLU A 16 -7.86 10.05 -5.24
C GLU A 16 -7.74 9.48 -3.84
N PHE A 17 -6.51 9.14 -3.41
CA PHE A 17 -6.25 8.69 -2.05
C PHE A 17 -6.72 9.72 -1.01
N LYS A 18 -6.43 11.01 -1.23
CA LYS A 18 -6.91 12.10 -0.36
C LYS A 18 -8.42 12.31 -0.44
N ALA A 19 -9.05 12.04 -1.58
CA ALA A 19 -10.51 12.14 -1.73
C ALA A 19 -11.24 11.05 -0.93
N GLY A 20 -10.63 9.87 -0.78
CA GLY A 20 -11.13 8.80 0.06
C GLY A 20 -10.28 7.54 -0.08
N HIS A 21 -9.75 7.06 1.04
CA HIS A 21 -8.93 5.85 1.12
C HIS A 21 -9.34 4.97 2.31
N ILE A 22 -8.94 3.71 2.24
CA ILE A 22 -9.14 2.75 3.32
C ILE A 22 -8.28 3.16 4.52
N LEU A 23 -8.86 3.13 5.72
CA LEU A 23 -8.14 3.46 6.95
C LEU A 23 -6.92 2.55 7.13
N GLY A 24 -5.76 3.17 7.40
CA GLY A 24 -4.49 2.46 7.52
C GLY A 24 -3.83 2.08 6.19
N ALA A 25 -4.46 2.40 5.05
CA ALA A 25 -3.83 2.22 3.75
C ALA A 25 -2.66 3.18 3.57
N ARG A 26 -1.62 2.70 2.90
CA ARG A 26 -0.44 3.46 2.54
C ARG A 26 -0.45 3.73 1.05
N GLN A 27 -0.51 5.00 0.66
CA GLN A 27 -0.41 5.36 -0.74
C GLN A 27 1.02 5.13 -1.24
N ILE A 28 1.15 4.50 -2.40
CA ILE A 28 2.40 4.43 -3.16
C ILE A 28 2.27 5.24 -4.45
N LYS A 29 3.31 5.97 -4.81
CA LYS A 29 3.29 6.70 -6.09
C LYS A 29 3.35 5.70 -7.24
N PRO A 30 2.59 5.91 -8.33
CA PRO A 30 2.67 5.08 -9.53
C PRO A 30 4.09 5.02 -10.11
N GLU A 31 4.88 6.09 -9.95
CA GLU A 31 6.30 6.11 -10.33
C GLU A 31 7.13 5.11 -9.49
N GLU A 32 6.97 5.12 -8.16
CA GLU A 32 7.67 4.18 -7.26
C GLU A 32 7.27 2.72 -7.52
N LEU A 33 6.01 2.48 -7.91
CA LEU A 33 5.53 1.16 -8.33
C LEU A 33 6.22 0.68 -9.61
N ARG A 34 6.35 1.56 -10.62
CA ARG A 34 7.00 1.26 -11.90
C ARG A 34 8.50 1.01 -11.73
N GLU A 35 9.14 1.76 -10.84
CA GLU A 35 10.55 1.57 -10.48
C GLU A 35 10.80 0.30 -9.65
N LYS A 36 9.73 -0.47 -9.32
CA LYS A 36 9.77 -1.61 -8.41
C LYS A 36 10.44 -1.28 -7.08
N ASN A 37 10.35 -0.02 -6.65
CA ASN A 37 11.04 0.48 -5.48
C ASN A 37 10.23 0.17 -4.21
N PHE A 38 10.10 -1.12 -3.93
CA PHE A 38 9.36 -1.65 -2.79
C PHE A 38 10.22 -1.77 -1.54
N LYS A 39 11.41 -1.15 -1.48
CA LYS A 39 12.33 -1.25 -0.33
C LYS A 39 11.67 -0.97 1.02
N LYS A 40 10.62 -0.13 1.05
CA LYS A 40 9.83 0.17 2.25
C LYS A 40 8.83 -0.93 2.63
N LEU A 41 8.41 -1.77 1.68
CA LEU A 41 7.59 -2.96 1.86
C LEU A 41 8.45 -4.21 2.12
N GLU A 42 9.73 -4.21 1.73
CA GLU A 42 10.59 -5.39 1.87
C GLU A 42 10.77 -5.84 3.32
N ASN A 43 10.70 -4.90 4.27
CA ASN A 43 10.72 -5.18 5.72
C ASN A 43 9.41 -5.78 6.26
N SER A 44 8.41 -6.02 5.42
CA SER A 44 7.11 -6.55 5.82
C SER A 44 6.55 -7.57 4.82
N LYS A 45 7.44 -8.30 4.11
CA LYS A 45 7.08 -9.36 3.16
C LYS A 45 6.32 -10.54 3.79
N ASP A 46 6.45 -10.73 5.10
CA ASP A 46 5.73 -11.77 5.85
C ASP A 46 4.25 -11.43 6.10
N LYS A 47 3.83 -10.18 5.81
CA LYS A 47 2.46 -9.73 5.99
C LYS A 47 1.73 -9.71 4.65
N PRO A 48 0.47 -10.18 4.59
CA PRO A 48 -0.31 -10.13 3.36
C PRO A 48 -0.48 -8.68 2.89
N ILE A 49 -0.21 -8.44 1.60
CA ILE A 49 -0.34 -7.13 0.98
C ILE A 49 -1.64 -7.11 0.17
N ILE A 50 -2.51 -6.14 0.47
CA ILE A 50 -3.76 -5.90 -0.25
C ILE A 50 -3.55 -4.66 -1.11
N VAL A 51 -3.70 -4.80 -2.42
CA VAL A 51 -3.52 -3.71 -3.38
C VAL A 51 -4.87 -3.18 -3.85
N VAL A 52 -5.01 -1.86 -3.89
CA VAL A 52 -6.23 -1.13 -4.27
C VAL A 52 -5.94 0.00 -5.25
#